data_AF-A0A3M7S104-F1
#
_entry.id   AF-A0A3M7S104-F1
#
_cell.length_a   1.000
_cell.length_b   1.000
_cell.length_c   1.000
_cell.angle_alpha   90.00
_cell.angle_beta   90.00
_cell.angle_gamma   90.00
#
_symmetry.space_group_name_H-M   'P 1'
#
loop_
_entity.id
_entity.type
_entity.pdbx_description
1 polymer ?
#
loop_
_entity_poly.entity_id
_entity_poly.type
_entity_poly.pdbx_seq_one_letter_code
_entity_poly.pdbx_strand_id
1 'polypeptide(L)'
;TFNDTIRPIFECNTFEYDSSLGIIEMSSSNLNFEFEVSFEPLEPDEKTNKNSIMVLSNEQGNFKLICQRVMAIENFDKQFNFADMLNNEFMSDIMIKTSSGRCFYAHKIILSLTLKEKTEIFVKDLNELRNEPELIELVLFYLYTNSLSNKIEMSENTIVQEKKLESLVKFLQRYSELDEFTFILKTFLDNNSFKEVFNLLINDVKKCSELINAKIKYNESLNNNNHLFSDPAKLVQILKFCLNQISLAFIKIIRLLDLFAGKQNQLSKKEKIEFISKIENW
;
A
#
# COMPACT_ATOMS: atom_id res chain seq x y z
N THR A 1 15.11 33.12 -25.73
CA THR A 1 13.88 33.03 -24.93
C THR A 1 12.90 32.15 -25.66
N PHE A 2 12.97 30.83 -25.43
CA PHE A 2 11.99 29.86 -25.90
C PHE A 2 11.57 29.06 -24.67
N ASN A 3 10.42 29.44 -24.12
CA ASN A 3 9.75 28.74 -23.03
C ASN A 3 8.35 28.38 -23.55
N ASP A 4 8.32 27.50 -24.55
CA ASP A 4 7.08 26.89 -25.01
C ASP A 4 7.04 25.47 -24.46
N THR A 5 6.26 25.32 -23.40
CA THR A 5 5.90 24.02 -22.84
C THR A 5 5.04 23.30 -23.86
N ILE A 6 5.66 22.38 -24.61
CA ILE A 6 4.93 21.45 -25.49
C ILE A 6 4.06 20.59 -24.57
N ARG A 7 2.77 20.93 -24.47
CA ARG A 7 1.79 20.11 -23.77
C ARG A 7 1.42 18.92 -24.64
N PRO A 8 1.18 17.73 -24.05
CA PRO A 8 0.64 16.60 -24.80
C PRO A 8 -0.71 17.00 -25.43
N ILE A 9 -0.91 16.63 -26.69
CA ILE A 9 -2.13 16.93 -27.46
C ILE A 9 -3.40 16.39 -26.75
N PHE A 10 -3.27 15.43 -25.83
CA PHE A 10 -4.38 14.73 -25.16
C PHE A 10 -4.41 14.89 -23.63
N GLU A 11 -4.18 16.09 -23.10
CA GLU A 11 -4.58 16.39 -21.71
C GLU A 11 -6.10 16.62 -21.61
N CYS A 12 -6.74 16.10 -20.56
CA CYS A 12 -8.21 16.24 -20.35
C CYS A 12 -8.67 17.69 -20.15
N ASN A 13 -7.74 18.62 -19.92
CA ASN A 13 -8.01 20.04 -19.67
C ASN A 13 -7.86 20.89 -20.94
N THR A 14 -7.61 20.28 -22.09
CA THR A 14 -7.32 20.98 -23.36
C THR A 14 -8.55 21.13 -24.26
N PHE A 15 -9.68 20.53 -23.88
CA PHE A 15 -10.86 20.40 -24.73
C PHE A 15 -12.09 20.95 -24.01
N GLU A 16 -12.77 21.90 -24.64
CA GLU A 16 -14.10 22.34 -24.22
C GLU A 16 -15.13 21.75 -25.20
N TYR A 17 -16.14 21.07 -24.65
CA TYR A 17 -17.19 20.42 -25.45
C TYR A 17 -18.37 21.37 -25.61
N ASP A 18 -18.57 21.91 -26.83
CA ASP A 18 -19.80 22.64 -27.15
C ASP A 18 -20.87 21.69 -27.70
N SER A 19 -21.84 21.41 -26.83
CA SER A 19 -22.98 20.54 -27.11
C SER A 19 -23.90 21.01 -28.25
N SER A 20 -23.78 22.26 -28.71
CA SER A 20 -24.66 22.84 -29.73
C SER A 20 -24.20 22.58 -31.16
N LEU A 21 -22.90 22.34 -31.39
CA LEU A 21 -22.30 22.18 -32.72
C LEU A 21 -21.58 20.83 -32.91
N GLY A 22 -21.36 20.06 -31.83
CA GLY A 22 -20.60 18.81 -31.90
C GLY A 22 -19.09 19.02 -32.12
N ILE A 23 -18.63 20.27 -32.10
CA ILE A 23 -17.24 20.70 -32.30
C ILE A 23 -16.53 20.73 -30.95
N ILE A 24 -15.27 20.28 -30.92
CA ILE A 24 -14.39 20.43 -29.75
C ILE A 24 -13.40 21.55 -30.07
N GLU A 25 -13.56 22.69 -29.42
CA GLU A 25 -12.60 23.80 -29.52
C GLU A 25 -11.41 23.56 -28.60
N MET A 26 -10.20 23.71 -29.14
CA MET A 26 -8.96 23.52 -28.40
C MET A 26 -8.38 24.89 -28.02
N SER A 27 -8.60 25.34 -26.78
CA SER A 27 -8.07 26.63 -26.31
C SER A 27 -6.62 26.50 -25.83
N SER A 28 -5.66 26.37 -26.75
CA SER A 28 -4.24 26.53 -26.42
C SER A 28 -3.67 27.73 -27.17
N SER A 29 -3.14 28.71 -26.43
CA SER A 29 -2.68 30.01 -26.94
C SER A 29 -1.52 29.95 -27.94
N ASN A 30 -0.94 28.78 -28.20
CA ASN A 30 0.30 28.66 -28.97
C ASN A 30 0.18 27.78 -30.23
N LEU A 31 -1.01 27.21 -30.52
CA LEU A 31 -1.25 26.43 -31.74
C LEU A 31 -2.69 26.69 -32.22
N ASN A 32 -2.85 27.49 -33.27
CA ASN A 32 -4.12 27.73 -33.95
C ASN A 32 -4.52 26.48 -34.77
N PHE A 33 -4.90 25.40 -34.09
CA PHE A 33 -5.53 24.24 -34.72
C PHE A 33 -6.97 24.15 -34.20
N GLU A 34 -7.92 24.47 -35.07
CA GLU A 34 -9.31 24.11 -34.87
C GLU A 34 -9.52 22.68 -35.40
N PHE A 35 -10.19 21.84 -34.63
CA PHE A 35 -10.52 20.48 -35.02
C PHE A 35 -12.03 20.40 -35.22
N GLU A 36 -12.44 20.02 -36.42
CA GLU A 36 -13.84 19.68 -36.66
C GLU A 36 -14.04 18.21 -36.29
N VAL A 37 -14.99 17.98 -35.38
CA VAL A 37 -15.40 16.64 -34.96
C VAL A 37 -16.69 16.31 -35.66
N SER A 38 -16.65 15.32 -36.55
CA SER A 38 -17.84 14.77 -37.17
C SER A 38 -18.13 13.39 -36.60
N PHE A 39 -19.39 13.18 -36.23
CA PHE A 39 -19.91 11.85 -35.94
C PHE A 39 -20.57 11.37 -37.23
N GLU A 40 -19.92 10.42 -37.92
CA GLU A 40 -20.57 9.71 -39.02
C GLU A 40 -21.29 8.47 -38.44
N PRO A 41 -22.62 8.49 -38.31
CA PRO A 41 -23.36 7.26 -38.12
C PRO A 41 -23.30 6.48 -39.43
N LEU A 42 -22.41 5.48 -39.50
CA LEU A 42 -22.57 4.42 -40.48
C LEU A 42 -23.89 3.71 -40.14
N GLU A 43 -24.73 3.48 -41.17
CA GLU A 43 -26.06 2.89 -41.02
C GLU A 43 -26.03 1.70 -40.05
N PRO A 44 -26.99 1.61 -39.12
CA PRO A 44 -26.98 0.59 -38.09
C PRO A 44 -27.20 -0.78 -38.73
N ASP A 45 -26.13 -1.55 -38.86
CA ASP A 45 -26.23 -2.97 -39.20
C ASP A 45 -26.73 -3.69 -37.93
N GLU A 46 -28.03 -4.00 -37.87
CA GLU A 46 -28.78 -4.50 -36.71
C GLU A 46 -28.22 -5.81 -36.08
N LYS A 47 -27.14 -6.37 -36.64
CA LYS A 47 -26.53 -7.63 -36.19
C LYS A 47 -25.20 -7.47 -35.46
N THR A 48 -24.62 -6.28 -35.41
CA THR A 48 -23.42 -6.04 -34.61
C THR A 48 -23.53 -4.71 -33.88
N ASN A 49 -23.58 -4.74 -32.56
CA ASN A 49 -23.35 -3.59 -31.68
C ASN A 49 -21.90 -3.07 -31.86
N LYS A 50 -21.60 -2.48 -33.02
CA LYS A 50 -20.27 -1.97 -33.36
C LYS A 50 -20.35 -0.56 -33.94
N ASN A 51 -19.77 0.34 -33.16
CA ASN A 51 -18.88 1.42 -33.59
C ASN A 51 -19.51 2.74 -34.02
N SER A 52 -19.73 3.62 -33.05
CA SER A 52 -19.57 5.06 -33.31
C SER A 52 -18.09 5.32 -33.58
N ILE A 53 -17.71 5.53 -34.83
CA ILE A 53 -16.37 5.99 -35.20
C ILE A 53 -16.39 7.52 -35.08
N MET A 54 -15.49 8.05 -34.27
CA MET A 54 -15.24 9.48 -34.14
C MET A 54 -14.02 9.80 -35.01
N VAL A 55 -14.20 10.72 -35.96
CA VAL A 55 -13.09 11.20 -36.80
C VAL A 55 -12.73 12.61 -36.34
N LEU A 56 -11.48 12.77 -35.92
CA LEU A 56 -10.87 14.05 -35.57
C LEU A 56 -9.99 14.48 -36.75
N SER A 57 -10.37 15.55 -37.43
CA SER A 57 -9.57 16.14 -38.50
C SER A 57 -9.22 17.59 -38.21
N ASN A 58 -8.03 18.01 -38.62
CA ASN A 58 -7.71 19.43 -38.65
C ASN A 58 -8.45 20.10 -39.82
N GLU A 59 -8.69 21.41 -39.74
CA GLU A 59 -9.40 22.18 -40.79
C GLU A 59 -8.81 21.99 -42.20
N GLN A 60 -7.50 21.76 -42.28
CA GLN A 60 -6.79 21.59 -43.55
C GLN A 60 -6.91 20.16 -44.13
N GLY A 61 -7.52 19.22 -43.40
CA GLY A 61 -7.74 17.83 -43.83
C GLY A 61 -6.48 16.97 -43.97
N ASN A 62 -5.31 17.50 -43.61
CA ASN A 62 -4.01 16.85 -43.76
C ASN A 62 -3.77 15.74 -42.73
N PHE A 63 -4.52 15.75 -41.63
CA PHE A 63 -4.40 14.77 -40.56
C PHE A 63 -5.78 14.29 -40.13
N LYS A 64 -5.95 12.97 -40.03
CA LYS A 64 -7.19 12.33 -39.58
C LYS A 64 -6.88 11.29 -38.51
N LEU A 65 -7.46 11.49 -37.33
CA LEU A 65 -7.49 10.52 -36.24
C LEU A 65 -8.83 9.79 -36.29
N ILE A 66 -8.79 8.48 -36.51
CA ILE A 66 -9.97 7.63 -36.54
C ILE A 66 -10.04 6.90 -35.20
N CYS A 67 -10.96 7.33 -34.34
CA CYS A 67 -11.16 6.78 -33.01
C CYS A 67 -12.42 5.92 -33.00
N GLN A 68 -12.31 4.66 -32.58
CA GLN A 68 -13.47 3.82 -32.35
C GLN A 68 -13.97 4.04 -30.92
N ARG A 69 -15.24 4.44 -30.75
CA ARG A 69 -15.85 4.50 -29.41
C ARG A 69 -15.87 3.09 -28.83
N VAL A 70 -15.07 2.87 -27.80
CA VAL A 70 -15.14 1.66 -26.98
C VAL A 70 -16.17 1.92 -25.89
N MET A 71 -17.17 1.05 -25.77
CA MET A 71 -18.10 1.09 -24.64
C MET A 71 -17.28 0.99 -23.36
N ALA A 72 -17.53 1.87 -22.39
CA ALA A 72 -16.89 1.80 -21.09
C ALA A 72 -17.11 0.39 -20.54
N ILE A 73 -16.03 -0.38 -20.38
CA ILE A 73 -16.11 -1.69 -19.78
C ILE A 73 -16.52 -1.44 -18.33
N GLU A 74 -17.76 -1.75 -17.98
CA GLU A 74 -18.35 -1.52 -16.66
C GLU A 74 -17.61 -2.28 -15.53
N ASN A 75 -16.63 -3.13 -15.88
CA ASN A 75 -15.80 -3.91 -14.96
C ASN A 75 -14.32 -3.46 -15.00
N PHE A 76 -14.02 -2.18 -14.78
CA PHE A 76 -12.68 -1.78 -14.34
C PHE A 76 -12.53 -2.04 -12.82
N ASP A 77 -12.63 -3.31 -12.41
CA ASP A 77 -12.33 -3.72 -11.02
C ASP A 77 -10.82 -3.61 -10.71
N LYS A 78 -9.99 -3.40 -11.72
CA LYS A 78 -8.58 -3.04 -11.56
C LYS A 78 -8.44 -1.53 -11.74
N GLN A 79 -8.11 -0.83 -10.65
CA GLN A 79 -7.61 0.54 -10.72
C GLN A 79 -6.52 0.60 -11.78
N PHE A 80 -6.68 1.46 -12.78
CA PHE A 80 -5.66 1.69 -13.79
C PHE A 80 -4.38 2.15 -13.08
N ASN A 81 -3.32 1.34 -13.18
CA ASN A 81 -2.01 1.66 -12.63
C ASN A 81 -0.93 1.25 -13.62
N PHE A 82 0.27 1.79 -13.45
CA PHE A 82 1.37 1.54 -14.37
C PHE A 82 2.20 0.32 -13.98
N ALA A 83 1.74 -0.53 -13.04
CA ALA A 83 2.53 -1.66 -12.54
C ALA A 83 3.04 -2.58 -13.65
N ASP A 84 2.23 -2.81 -14.68
CA ASP A 84 2.60 -3.64 -15.82
C ASP A 84 3.71 -3.00 -16.65
N MET A 85 3.78 -1.66 -16.73
CA MET A 85 4.89 -0.97 -17.41
C MET A 85 6.21 -1.09 -16.64
N LEU A 86 6.17 -1.14 -15.31
CA LEU A 86 7.37 -1.38 -14.50
C LEU A 86 7.98 -2.76 -14.77
N ASN A 87 7.16 -3.76 -15.10
CA ASN A 87 7.60 -5.15 -15.29
C ASN A 87 8.08 -5.47 -16.71
N ASN A 88 7.64 -4.72 -17.73
CA ASN A 88 7.79 -5.11 -19.13
C ASN A 88 8.94 -4.42 -19.89
N GLU A 89 9.77 -3.62 -19.23
CA GLU A 89 10.93 -2.88 -19.79
C GLU A 89 10.61 -1.95 -20.99
N PHE A 90 9.35 -1.90 -21.40
CA PHE A 90 8.93 -1.30 -22.65
C PHE A 90 8.94 0.22 -22.55
N MET A 91 9.68 0.90 -23.44
CA MET A 91 9.82 2.37 -23.46
C MET A 91 10.43 2.99 -22.20
N SER A 92 11.14 2.20 -21.38
CA SER A 92 11.91 2.74 -20.28
C SER A 92 13.09 3.58 -20.78
N ASP A 93 13.26 4.77 -20.22
CA ASP A 93 14.34 5.72 -20.49
C ASP A 93 15.30 5.88 -19.29
N ILE A 94 15.01 5.19 -18.19
CA ILE A 94 15.83 5.14 -16.98
C ILE A 94 16.20 3.68 -16.67
N MET A 95 17.48 3.46 -16.35
CA MET A 95 17.99 2.18 -15.86
C MET A 95 18.71 2.38 -14.53
N ILE A 96 18.24 1.69 -13.48
CA ILE A 96 18.87 1.67 -12.16
C ILE A 96 19.50 0.29 -11.97
N LYS A 97 20.82 0.26 -11.77
CA LYS A 97 21.57 -1.00 -11.61
C LYS A 97 21.97 -1.20 -10.16
N THR A 98 21.61 -2.36 -9.61
CA THR A 98 21.98 -2.77 -8.25
C THR A 98 23.35 -3.42 -8.19
N SER A 99 23.90 -3.58 -6.98
CA SER A 99 25.19 -4.24 -6.78
C SER A 99 25.16 -5.73 -7.08
N SER A 100 23.99 -6.38 -7.00
CA SER A 100 23.78 -7.76 -7.43
C SER A 100 23.73 -7.92 -8.95
N GLY A 101 23.71 -6.81 -9.70
CA GLY A 101 23.59 -6.81 -11.15
C GLY A 101 22.14 -6.80 -11.66
N ARG A 102 21.13 -6.87 -10.77
CA ARG A 102 19.72 -6.67 -11.14
C ARG A 102 19.52 -5.24 -11.65
N CYS A 103 18.84 -5.11 -12.78
CA CYS A 103 18.47 -3.82 -13.38
C CYS A 103 16.97 -3.56 -13.15
N PHE A 104 16.64 -2.32 -12.82
CA PHE A 104 15.27 -1.81 -12.81
C PHE A 104 15.12 -0.79 -13.92
N TYR A 105 14.12 -1.01 -14.76
CA TYR A 105 13.80 -0.17 -15.90
C TYR A 105 12.60 0.70 -15.56
N ALA A 106 12.75 2.02 -15.68
CA ALA A 106 11.75 2.99 -15.29
C ALA A 106 11.56 4.09 -16.33
N HIS A 107 10.50 4.87 -16.17
CA HIS A 107 10.06 5.92 -17.07
C HIS A 107 10.18 7.27 -16.38
N LYS A 108 11.01 8.17 -16.91
CA LYS A 108 11.22 9.52 -16.41
C LYS A 108 9.90 10.27 -16.29
N ILE A 109 9.02 10.09 -17.28
CA ILE A 109 7.71 10.74 -17.30
C ILE A 109 6.85 10.33 -16.09
N ILE A 110 6.83 9.05 -15.71
CA ILE A 110 6.05 8.55 -14.56
C ILE A 110 6.66 9.08 -13.26
N LEU A 111 7.98 8.96 -13.10
CA LEU A 111 8.67 9.46 -11.91
C LEU A 111 8.47 10.98 -11.73
N SER A 112 8.46 11.73 -12.84
CA SER A 112 8.27 13.18 -12.82
C SER A 112 6.88 13.64 -12.41
N LEU A 113 5.86 12.77 -12.48
CA LEU A 113 4.51 13.11 -11.98
C LEU A 113 4.55 13.41 -10.47
N THR A 114 5.40 12.67 -9.73
CA THR A 114 5.58 12.88 -8.29
C THR A 114 6.76 13.81 -8.02
N LEU A 115 7.92 13.53 -8.61
CA LEU A 115 9.21 14.15 -8.25
C LEU A 115 9.53 15.42 -9.02
N LYS A 116 8.79 15.74 -10.09
CA LYS A 116 8.97 16.93 -10.94
C LYS A 116 10.44 17.10 -11.35
N GLU A 117 11.01 18.27 -11.08
CA GLU A 117 12.39 18.64 -11.41
C GLU A 117 13.45 17.80 -10.66
N LYS A 118 13.08 17.17 -9.52
CA LYS A 118 14.00 16.36 -8.72
C LYS A 118 14.21 14.95 -9.26
N THR A 119 13.51 14.56 -10.34
CA THR A 119 13.56 13.19 -10.89
C THR A 119 14.98 12.71 -11.16
N GLU A 120 15.83 13.52 -11.78
CA GLU A 120 17.21 13.11 -12.13
C GLU A 120 18.10 12.94 -10.90
N ILE A 121 17.94 13.81 -9.90
CA ILE A 121 18.69 13.74 -8.64
C ILE A 121 18.22 12.51 -7.84
N PHE A 122 16.91 12.31 -7.75
CA PHE A 122 16.31 11.14 -7.09
C PHE A 122 16.82 9.82 -7.67
N VAL A 123 16.83 9.68 -9.00
CA VAL A 123 17.33 8.48 -9.67
C VAL A 123 18.82 8.23 -9.37
N LYS A 124 19.63 9.29 -9.26
CA LYS A 124 21.03 9.17 -8.85
C LYS A 124 21.15 8.73 -7.39
N ASP A 125 20.34 9.29 -6.51
CA ASP A 125 20.33 8.99 -5.07
C ASP A 125 19.85 7.55 -4.78
N LEU A 126 19.01 6.97 -5.64
CA LEU A 126 18.63 5.55 -5.53
C LEU A 126 19.84 4.59 -5.56
N ASN A 127 21.01 5.03 -6.04
CA ASN A 127 22.24 4.27 -5.93
C ASN A 127 22.68 4.03 -4.47
N GLU A 128 22.26 4.84 -3.51
CA GLU A 128 22.49 4.56 -2.08
C GLU A 128 21.79 3.26 -1.64
N LEU A 129 20.68 2.92 -2.28
CA LEU A 129 19.90 1.70 -2.04
C LEU A 129 20.36 0.52 -2.94
N ARG A 130 21.47 0.65 -3.68
CA ARG A 130 21.91 -0.37 -4.66
C ARG A 130 22.17 -1.76 -4.07
N ASN A 131 22.40 -1.84 -2.76
CA ASN A 131 22.63 -3.11 -2.04
C ASN A 131 21.32 -3.72 -1.51
N GLU A 132 20.21 -3.01 -1.65
CA GLU A 132 18.89 -3.38 -1.11
C GLU A 132 17.86 -3.30 -2.26
N PRO A 133 17.95 -4.21 -3.26
CA PRO A 133 17.12 -4.18 -4.46
C PRO A 133 15.62 -4.22 -4.15
N GLU A 134 15.22 -4.84 -3.04
CA GLU A 134 13.82 -4.93 -2.61
C GLU A 134 13.26 -3.53 -2.25
N LEU A 135 14.09 -2.63 -1.71
CA LEU A 135 13.67 -1.27 -1.39
C LEU A 135 13.52 -0.41 -2.64
N ILE A 136 14.41 -0.58 -3.63
CA ILE A 136 14.28 0.07 -4.93
C ILE A 136 12.98 -0.38 -5.61
N GLU A 137 12.70 -1.68 -5.60
CA GLU A 137 11.47 -2.25 -6.13
C GLU A 137 10.24 -1.65 -5.42
N LEU A 138 10.26 -1.57 -4.10
CA LEU A 138 9.16 -1.00 -3.31
C LEU A 138 8.90 0.47 -3.65
N VAL A 139 9.96 1.27 -3.76
CA VAL A 139 9.88 2.70 -4.12
C VAL A 139 9.29 2.88 -5.52
N LEU A 140 9.82 2.15 -6.49
CA LEU A 140 9.32 2.22 -7.88
C LEU A 140 7.88 1.72 -7.96
N PHE A 141 7.55 0.63 -7.28
CA PHE A 141 6.19 0.12 -7.24
C PHE A 141 5.21 1.16 -6.69
N TYR A 142 5.58 1.84 -5.60
CA TYR A 142 4.77 2.91 -5.05
C TYR A 142 4.58 4.05 -6.06
N LEU A 143 5.64 4.52 -6.72
CA LEU A 143 5.54 5.60 -7.71
C LEU A 143 4.68 5.24 -8.94
N TYR A 144 4.53 3.95 -9.25
CA TYR A 144 3.75 3.47 -10.39
C TYR A 144 2.30 3.14 -10.05
N THR A 145 2.01 2.90 -8.77
CA THR A 145 0.72 2.36 -8.33
C THR A 145 0.03 3.18 -7.26
N ASN A 146 0.74 4.13 -6.65
CA ASN A 146 0.37 4.82 -5.43
C ASN A 146 -0.08 3.85 -4.31
N SER A 147 0.54 2.66 -4.27
CA SER A 147 0.19 1.60 -3.33
C SER A 147 1.43 0.92 -2.77
N LEU A 148 1.32 0.39 -1.55
CA LEU A 148 2.34 -0.49 -1.01
C LEU A 148 2.23 -1.85 -1.68
N SER A 149 3.35 -2.40 -2.12
CA SER A 149 3.38 -3.75 -2.68
C SER A 149 2.98 -4.76 -1.63
N ASN A 150 1.99 -5.61 -1.94
CA ASN A 150 1.66 -6.79 -1.13
C ASN A 150 2.84 -7.78 -1.06
N LYS A 151 3.85 -7.62 -1.93
CA LYS A 151 5.08 -8.42 -1.94
C LYS A 151 6.11 -7.96 -0.90
N ILE A 152 5.79 -7.01 -0.01
CA ILE A 152 6.50 -6.90 1.28
C ILE A 152 6.11 -8.14 2.10
N GLU A 153 6.55 -9.30 1.63
CA GLU A 153 6.45 -10.54 2.39
C GLU A 153 7.45 -10.42 3.52
N MET A 154 6.93 -10.42 4.74
CA MET A 154 7.69 -10.41 5.99
C MET A 154 8.39 -11.78 6.20
N SER A 155 9.21 -12.21 5.25
CA SER A 155 9.82 -13.54 5.22
C SER A 155 11.26 -13.58 5.78
N GLU A 156 11.95 -12.44 5.83
CA GLU A 156 13.22 -12.31 6.54
C GLU A 156 12.95 -11.92 8.01
N ASN A 157 13.92 -12.18 8.90
CA ASN A 157 13.92 -11.75 10.30
C ASN A 157 13.32 -10.34 10.45
N THR A 158 12.16 -10.21 11.11
CA THR A 158 11.34 -8.99 11.19
C THR A 158 12.18 -7.76 11.55
N ILE A 159 13.14 -7.92 12.46
CA ILE A 159 14.03 -6.85 12.93
C ILE A 159 14.93 -6.31 11.80
N VAL A 160 15.42 -7.18 10.91
CA VAL A 160 16.27 -6.77 9.79
C VAL A 160 15.45 -5.97 8.78
N GLN A 161 14.22 -6.40 8.52
CA GLN A 161 13.33 -5.71 7.59
C GLN A 161 12.84 -4.36 8.14
N GLU A 162 12.52 -4.27 9.44
CA GLU A 162 12.19 -3.00 10.09
C GLU A 162 13.33 -1.99 9.95
N LYS A 163 14.58 -2.40 10.21
CA LYS A 163 15.76 -1.53 10.03
C LYS A 163 15.94 -1.05 8.58
N LYS A 164 15.72 -1.94 7.60
CA LYS A 164 15.75 -1.58 6.17
C LYS A 164 14.68 -0.52 5.85
N LEU A 165 13.46 -0.72 6.34
CA LEU A 165 12.35 0.23 6.14
C LEU A 165 12.58 1.56 6.87
N GLU A 166 13.16 1.56 8.07
CA GLU A 166 13.57 2.79 8.77
C GLU A 166 14.64 3.56 7.98
N SER A 167 15.60 2.85 7.38
CA SER A 167 16.60 3.44 6.47
C SER A 167 15.92 4.06 5.25
N LEU A 168 14.96 3.34 4.66
CA LEU A 168 14.16 3.87 3.55
C LEU A 168 13.39 5.12 3.94
N VAL A 169 12.75 5.14 5.11
CA VAL A 169 12.05 6.33 5.62
C VAL A 169 13.00 7.53 5.69
N LYS A 170 14.21 7.36 6.23
CA LYS A 170 15.21 8.44 6.27
C LYS A 170 15.65 8.89 4.88
N PHE A 171 15.77 7.95 3.94
CA PHE A 171 16.06 8.27 2.55
C PHE A 171 14.95 9.15 1.93
N LEU A 172 13.69 8.73 2.08
CA LEU A 172 12.53 9.40 1.49
C LEU A 172 12.27 10.79 2.09
N GLN A 173 12.59 11.01 3.36
CA GLN A 173 12.46 12.31 4.03
C GLN A 173 13.27 13.46 3.38
N ARG A 174 14.22 13.15 2.49
CA ARG A 174 14.92 14.15 1.68
C ARG A 174 14.04 14.77 0.58
N TYR A 175 12.93 14.11 0.26
CA TYR A 175 12.03 14.44 -0.84
C TYR A 175 10.64 14.73 -0.28
N SER A 176 10.31 16.01 -0.12
CA SER A 176 8.98 16.46 0.35
C SER A 176 7.82 15.95 -0.52
N GLU A 177 8.09 15.66 -1.80
CA GLU A 177 7.14 15.05 -2.73
C GLU A 177 6.70 13.63 -2.31
N LEU A 178 7.47 12.98 -1.43
CA LEU A 178 7.26 11.63 -0.93
C LEU A 178 6.83 11.62 0.55
N ASP A 179 6.32 12.74 1.07
CA ASP A 179 5.86 12.83 2.46
C ASP A 179 4.70 11.86 2.74
N GLU A 180 3.77 11.69 1.80
CA GLU A 180 2.68 10.72 1.91
C GLU A 180 3.21 9.29 1.98
N PHE A 181 4.15 8.93 1.10
CA PHE A 181 4.78 7.61 1.13
C PHE A 181 5.53 7.37 2.45
N THR A 182 6.27 8.39 2.90
CA THR A 182 7.00 8.37 4.17
C THR A 182 6.04 8.17 5.35
N PHE A 183 4.89 8.85 5.34
CA PHE A 183 3.85 8.70 6.36
C PHE A 183 3.24 7.29 6.35
N ILE A 184 2.95 6.75 5.17
CA ILE A 184 2.43 5.39 4.99
C ILE A 184 3.42 4.36 5.57
N LEU A 185 4.71 4.45 5.26
CA LEU A 185 5.73 3.53 5.77
C LEU A 185 5.92 3.64 7.29
N LYS A 186 5.92 4.86 7.85
CA LYS A 186 5.95 5.06 9.30
C LYS A 186 4.74 4.43 9.98
N THR A 187 3.55 4.65 9.42
CA THR A 187 2.31 4.05 9.93
C THR A 187 2.36 2.52 9.87
N PHE A 188 2.93 1.96 8.80
CA PHE A 188 3.15 0.51 8.68
C PHE A 188 4.09 -0.02 9.77
N LEU A 189 5.23 0.63 10.02
CA LEU A 189 6.17 0.26 11.08
C LEU A 189 5.53 0.37 12.48
N ASP A 190 4.80 1.46 12.74
CA ASP A 190 4.07 1.66 14.00
C ASP A 190 2.99 0.59 14.22
N ASN A 191 2.33 0.14 13.14
CA ASN A 191 1.31 -0.90 13.22
C ASN A 191 1.92 -2.30 13.42
N ASN A 192 3.08 -2.58 12.84
CA ASN A 192 3.79 -3.84 13.06
C ASN A 192 4.31 -3.95 14.49
N SER A 193 4.99 -2.92 14.99
CA SER A 193 5.43 -2.88 16.40
C SER A 193 4.26 -3.02 17.38
N PHE A 194 3.12 -2.39 17.09
CA PHE A 194 1.88 -2.61 17.85
C PHE A 194 1.43 -4.08 17.82
N LYS A 195 1.39 -4.73 16.64
CA LYS A 195 1.01 -6.14 16.50
C LYS A 195 1.92 -7.06 17.31
N GLU A 196 3.23 -6.80 17.32
CA GLU A 196 4.18 -7.59 18.11
C GLU A 196 3.94 -7.44 19.61
N VAL A 197 3.85 -6.21 20.11
CA VAL A 197 3.58 -5.95 21.54
C VAL A 197 2.24 -6.55 21.96
N PHE A 198 1.22 -6.42 21.11
CA PHE A 198 -0.08 -7.02 21.34
C PHE A 198 0.02 -8.54 21.46
N ASN A 199 0.63 -9.21 20.48
CA ASN A 199 0.82 -10.66 20.49
C ASN A 199 1.68 -11.14 21.68
N LEU A 200 2.67 -10.35 22.11
CA LEU A 200 3.48 -10.65 23.29
C LEU A 200 2.66 -10.62 24.57
N LEU A 201 1.90 -9.55 24.80
CA LEU A 201 0.98 -9.44 25.94
C LEU A 201 -0.05 -10.57 25.92
N ILE A 202 -0.51 -10.93 24.73
CA ILE A 202 -1.37 -12.07 24.50
C ILE A 202 -0.72 -13.38 24.99
N ASN A 203 0.45 -13.72 24.46
CA ASN A 203 1.14 -14.96 24.86
C ASN A 203 1.47 -14.98 26.36
N ASP A 204 1.71 -13.82 26.95
CA ASP A 204 2.04 -13.68 28.35
C ASP A 204 0.88 -13.93 29.32
N VAL A 205 -0.36 -13.56 28.98
CA VAL A 205 -1.51 -13.92 29.82
C VAL A 205 -1.84 -15.41 29.61
N LYS A 206 -1.60 -15.99 28.41
CA LYS A 206 -1.76 -17.44 28.19
C LYS A 206 -0.82 -18.23 29.09
N LYS A 207 0.43 -17.80 29.17
CA LYS A 207 1.43 -18.36 30.10
C LYS A 207 0.96 -18.29 31.56
N CYS A 208 0.31 -17.20 32.00
CA CYS A 208 -0.24 -17.13 33.35
C CYS A 208 -1.29 -18.23 33.60
N SER A 209 -2.19 -18.47 32.64
CA SER A 209 -3.18 -19.56 32.71
C SER A 209 -2.51 -20.94 32.70
N GLU A 210 -1.53 -21.16 31.82
CA GLU A 210 -0.74 -22.41 31.77
C GLU A 210 0.00 -22.68 33.09
N LEU A 211 0.58 -21.66 33.71
CA LEU A 211 1.26 -21.78 34.99
C LEU A 211 0.29 -22.12 36.13
N ILE A 212 -0.91 -21.55 36.14
CA ILE A 212 -1.97 -21.91 37.10
C ILE A 212 -2.35 -23.38 36.90
N ASN A 213 -2.67 -23.78 35.67
CA ASN A 213 -3.05 -25.15 35.34
C ASN A 213 -1.96 -26.17 35.69
N ALA A 214 -0.70 -25.86 35.37
CA ALA A 214 0.44 -26.70 35.72
C ALA A 214 0.59 -26.85 37.24
N LYS A 215 0.41 -25.76 37.99
CA LYS A 215 0.50 -25.79 39.46
C LYS A 215 -0.64 -26.60 40.10
N ILE A 216 -1.85 -26.53 39.54
CA ILE A 216 -2.99 -27.33 40.00
C ILE A 216 -2.74 -28.82 39.69
N LYS A 217 -2.43 -29.17 38.43
CA LYS A 217 -2.18 -30.55 38.00
C LYS A 217 -1.01 -31.22 38.73
N TYR A 218 0.09 -30.49 38.96
CA TYR A 218 1.22 -30.99 39.73
C TYR A 218 0.80 -31.41 41.15
N ASN A 219 -0.03 -30.59 41.81
CA ASN A 219 -0.51 -30.91 43.16
C ASN A 219 -1.55 -32.03 43.15
N GLU A 220 -2.38 -32.16 42.11
CA GLU A 220 -3.26 -33.32 41.93
C GLU A 220 -2.46 -34.62 41.80
N SER A 221 -1.38 -34.61 41.00
CA SER A 221 -0.53 -35.79 40.79
C SER A 221 0.25 -36.24 42.04
N LEU A 222 0.60 -35.30 42.94
CA LEU A 222 1.23 -35.63 44.22
C LEU A 222 0.25 -36.15 45.28
N ASN A 223 -1.05 -35.84 45.15
CA ASN A 223 -2.08 -36.13 46.14
C ASN A 223 -2.96 -37.33 45.77
N ASN A 224 -2.40 -38.36 45.10
CA ASN A 224 -3.10 -39.62 44.85
C ASN A 224 -3.66 -40.30 46.12
N ASN A 225 -3.24 -39.87 47.31
CA ASN A 225 -3.92 -40.15 48.57
C ASN A 225 -4.53 -38.86 49.11
N ASN A 226 -5.85 -38.73 48.92
CA ASN A 226 -6.77 -37.73 49.49
C ASN A 226 -6.14 -36.98 50.66
N HIS A 227 -5.80 -35.69 50.47
CA HIS A 227 -5.79 -34.65 51.52
C HIS A 227 -5.11 -33.33 51.08
N LEU A 228 -5.56 -32.75 49.96
CA LEU A 228 -5.19 -31.36 49.59
C LEU A 228 -5.68 -30.34 50.64
N PHE A 229 -6.70 -30.72 51.43
CA PHE A 229 -7.24 -29.97 52.57
C PHE A 229 -6.54 -30.24 53.92
N SER A 230 -5.59 -31.18 54.01
CA SER A 230 -4.97 -31.52 55.31
C SER A 230 -3.70 -30.77 55.61
N ASP A 231 -3.18 -30.04 54.62
CA ASP A 231 -2.13 -29.06 54.83
C ASP A 231 -2.65 -27.69 54.40
N PRO A 232 -3.31 -26.95 55.32
CA PRO A 232 -3.81 -25.62 55.06
C PRO A 232 -2.72 -24.66 54.57
N ALA A 233 -1.46 -24.86 54.96
CA ALA A 233 -0.35 -24.03 54.53
C ALA A 233 -0.04 -24.22 53.04
N LYS A 234 -0.08 -25.46 52.53
CA LYS A 234 0.05 -25.73 51.08
C LYS A 234 -1.09 -25.15 50.28
N LEU A 235 -2.33 -25.26 50.77
CA LEU A 235 -3.50 -24.68 50.11
C LEU A 235 -3.36 -23.15 49.99
N VAL A 236 -2.96 -22.48 51.08
CA VAL A 236 -2.71 -21.02 51.07
C VAL A 236 -1.60 -20.64 50.09
N GLN A 237 -0.53 -21.43 49.98
CA GLN A 237 0.54 -21.17 49.01
C GLN A 237 0.06 -21.30 47.56
N ILE A 238 -0.76 -22.31 47.25
CA ILE A 238 -1.35 -22.50 45.91
C ILE A 238 -2.29 -21.34 45.59
N LEU A 239 -3.17 -20.96 46.53
CA LEU A 239 -4.07 -19.83 46.37
C LEU A 239 -3.30 -18.53 46.15
N LYS A 240 -2.26 -18.27 46.94
CA LYS A 240 -1.40 -17.09 46.77
C LYS A 240 -0.71 -17.08 45.41
N PHE A 241 -0.23 -18.22 44.92
CA PHE A 241 0.34 -18.33 43.58
C PHE A 241 -0.70 -18.03 42.50
N CYS A 242 -1.90 -18.62 42.59
CA CYS A 242 -2.98 -18.40 41.62
C CYS A 242 -3.42 -16.94 41.60
N LEU A 243 -3.64 -16.33 42.77
CA LEU A 243 -3.99 -14.91 42.91
C LEU A 243 -2.92 -13.99 42.31
N ASN A 244 -1.64 -14.30 42.51
CA ASN A 244 -0.54 -13.56 41.90
C ASN A 244 -0.56 -13.67 40.36
N GLN A 245 -0.76 -14.87 39.81
CA GLN A 245 -0.84 -15.06 38.36
C GLN A 245 -2.08 -14.38 37.76
N ILE A 246 -3.22 -14.44 38.43
CA ILE A 246 -4.45 -13.73 38.04
C ILE A 246 -4.22 -12.22 38.05
N SER A 247 -3.56 -11.69 39.08
CA SER A 247 -3.26 -10.26 39.18
C SER A 247 -2.33 -9.80 38.05
N LEU A 248 -1.28 -10.57 37.75
CA LEU A 248 -0.38 -10.31 36.63
C LEU A 248 -1.11 -10.36 35.28
N ALA A 249 -1.99 -11.35 35.09
CA ALA A 249 -2.83 -11.46 33.92
C ALA A 249 -3.73 -10.23 33.75
N PHE A 250 -4.37 -9.79 34.83
CA PHE A 250 -5.29 -8.65 34.82
C PHE A 250 -4.59 -7.34 34.44
N ILE A 251 -3.40 -7.09 34.99
CA ILE A 251 -2.59 -5.91 34.63
C ILE A 251 -2.25 -5.92 33.13
N LYS A 252 -1.90 -7.08 32.57
CA LYS A 252 -1.58 -7.21 31.14
C LYS A 252 -2.81 -7.03 30.25
N ILE A 253 -3.99 -7.50 30.69
CA ILE A 253 -5.27 -7.27 29.99
C ILE A 253 -5.61 -5.78 29.99
N ILE A 254 -5.47 -5.07 31.12
CA ILE A 254 -5.68 -3.62 31.15
C ILE A 254 -4.74 -2.94 30.15
N ARG A 255 -3.46 -3.30 30.14
CA ARG A 255 -2.50 -2.75 29.19
C ARG A 255 -2.85 -3.07 27.72
N LEU A 256 -3.38 -4.26 27.43
CA LEU A 256 -3.89 -4.62 26.10
C LEU A 256 -5.06 -3.71 25.69
N LEU A 257 -6.00 -3.48 26.60
CA LEU A 257 -7.16 -2.61 26.36
C LEU A 257 -6.74 -1.17 26.14
N ASP A 258 -5.79 -0.64 26.92
CA ASP A 258 -5.25 0.70 26.76
C ASP A 258 -4.54 0.86 25.40
N LEU A 259 -3.70 -0.10 25.03
CA LEU A 259 -3.01 -0.12 23.73
C LEU A 259 -4.01 -0.18 22.57
N PHE A 260 -5.04 -1.03 22.68
CA PHE A 260 -6.09 -1.15 21.67
C PHE A 260 -6.92 0.13 21.56
N ALA A 261 -7.33 0.73 22.68
CA ALA A 261 -8.08 1.99 22.70
C ALA A 261 -7.30 3.14 22.05
N GLY A 262 -5.97 3.20 22.26
CA GLY A 262 -5.10 4.19 21.62
C GLY A 262 -4.95 4.01 20.10
N LYS A 263 -5.10 2.79 19.58
CA LYS A 263 -4.91 2.47 18.15
C LYS A 263 -6.20 2.20 17.38
N GLN A 264 -7.36 2.13 18.04
CA GLN A 264 -8.63 1.73 17.42
C GLN A 264 -9.03 2.57 16.19
N ASN A 265 -8.67 3.86 16.14
CA ASN A 265 -9.05 4.72 15.01
C ASN A 265 -8.15 4.52 13.78
N GLN A 266 -7.00 3.87 13.94
CA GLN A 266 -6.01 3.64 12.87
C GLN A 266 -6.13 2.22 12.26
N LEU A 267 -6.84 1.31 12.95
CA LEU A 267 -7.00 -0.07 12.52
C LEU A 267 -8.15 -0.22 11.52
N SER A 268 -7.95 -1.06 10.50
CA SER A 268 -9.02 -1.46 9.58
C SER A 268 -10.09 -2.28 10.30
N LYS A 269 -11.30 -2.35 9.72
CA LYS A 269 -12.39 -3.20 10.26
C LYS A 269 -11.96 -4.66 10.42
N LYS A 270 -11.20 -5.20 9.45
CA LYS A 270 -10.70 -6.58 9.46
C LYS A 270 -9.72 -6.79 10.62
N GLU A 271 -8.78 -5.87 10.81
CA GLU A 271 -7.81 -5.94 11.90
C GLU A 271 -8.48 -5.83 13.27
N LYS A 272 -9.49 -4.95 13.43
CA LYS A 272 -10.27 -4.87 14.67
C LYS A 272 -10.92 -6.20 15.02
N ILE A 273 -11.55 -6.86 14.05
CA ILE A 273 -12.18 -8.17 14.25
C ILE A 273 -11.12 -9.21 14.62
N GLU A 274 -9.96 -9.21 13.96
CA GLU A 274 -8.85 -10.12 14.29
C GLU A 274 -8.37 -9.93 15.73
N PHE A 275 -8.17 -8.68 16.17
CA PHE A 275 -7.72 -8.38 17.53
C PHE A 275 -8.77 -8.72 18.59
N ILE A 276 -10.06 -8.43 18.33
CA ILE A 276 -11.15 -8.79 19.23
C ILE A 276 -11.27 -10.31 19.34
N SER A 277 -11.27 -11.02 18.23
CA SER A 277 -11.28 -12.49 18.20
C SER A 277 -10.07 -13.08 18.95
N LYS A 278 -8.90 -12.45 18.81
CA LYS A 278 -7.72 -12.79 19.59
C LYS A 278 -7.84 -12.46 21.06
N ILE A 279 -8.72 -11.61 21.55
CA ILE A 279 -8.95 -11.39 22.99
C ILE A 279 -10.04 -12.33 23.51
N GLU A 280 -11.07 -12.59 22.70
CA GLU A 280 -12.22 -13.45 23.04
C GLU A 280 -11.85 -14.94 23.11
N ASN A 281 -10.94 -15.42 22.25
CA ASN A 281 -10.57 -16.84 22.18
C ASN A 281 -9.50 -17.26 23.22
N TRP A 282 -9.67 -16.79 24.45
CA TRP A 282 -8.77 -17.03 25.57
C TRP A 282 -9.45 -17.62 26.77
#